data_AF-D2JW67-F1
#
_entry.id   AF-D2JW67-F1
#
_cell.length_a   1.000
_cell.length_b   1.000
_cell.length_c   1.000
_cell.angle_alpha   90.00
_cell.angle_beta   90.00
_cell.angle_gamma   90.00
#
_symmetry.space_group_name_H-M   'P 1'
#
loop_
_entity.id
_entity.type
_entity.pdbx_description
1 polymer ?
#
loop_
_entity_poly.entity_id
_entity_poly.type
_entity_poly.pdbx_seq_one_letter_code
_entity_poly.pdbx_strand_id
1 'polypeptide(L)'
;ITSANNLLCSFIDNHIFQGNELNIDLNRIVFNRCLDLNDRALRDVVVAANTDNERKDRFNITAASEIMAVLCLSSDIDDLKERLGNILVAYNKSGNPIYCRDLKCQDAMTILLKDAIKPNLVQTLIGTPAIIHGGPFANIAHGCNTIIATKTAMSLSDYTITEAGFGADLGAEKFLDCKCRIADLKPNAVVLVATVKALKFHGGADKSTLKDENVEALRLGLSNLIKHVENIKNVYKLPVVVAINRFTTDTNQEIEIIKNEMEKLYVPVELIDV
;
A
#
# COMPACT_ATOMS: atom_id res chain seq x y z
N ILE A 1 -6.08 9.73 10.77
CA ILE A 1 -4.84 9.91 9.97
C ILE A 1 -4.70 11.35 9.49
N THR A 2 -5.63 11.88 8.69
CA THR A 2 -5.60 13.28 8.20
C THR A 2 -5.37 14.29 9.32
N SER A 3 -6.10 14.16 10.43
CA SER A 3 -5.92 15.04 11.60
C SER A 3 -4.52 14.96 12.21
N ALA A 4 -3.95 13.77 12.36
CA ALA A 4 -2.59 13.59 12.89
C ALA A 4 -1.52 14.15 11.95
N ASN A 5 -1.68 13.98 10.63
CA ASN A 5 -0.81 14.57 9.62
C ASN A 5 -0.81 16.08 9.68
N ASN A 6 -2.00 16.66 9.66
CA ASN A 6 -2.14 18.10 9.62
C ASN A 6 -1.81 18.74 10.97
N LEU A 7 -1.96 18.02 12.09
CA LEU A 7 -1.42 18.43 13.39
C LEU A 7 0.10 18.61 13.33
N LEU A 8 0.84 17.67 12.73
CA LEU A 8 2.29 17.80 12.57
C LEU A 8 2.65 19.01 11.70
N CYS A 9 1.95 19.23 10.59
CA CYS A 9 2.13 20.43 9.77
C CYS A 9 1.88 21.71 10.56
N SER A 10 0.81 21.75 11.37
CA SER A 10 0.51 22.88 12.26
C SER A 10 1.59 23.11 13.31
N PHE A 11 2.18 22.05 13.86
CA PHE A 11 3.29 22.16 14.81
C PHE A 11 4.56 22.72 14.15
N ILE A 12 4.88 22.28 12.92
CA ILE A 12 6.01 22.82 12.14
C ILE A 12 5.84 24.34 11.95
N ASP A 13 4.70 24.76 11.41
CA ASP A 13 4.48 26.18 11.10
C ASP A 13 4.34 27.03 12.38
N ASN A 14 3.74 26.49 13.45
CA ASN A 14 3.69 27.17 14.75
C ASN A 14 5.08 27.30 15.40
N HIS A 15 5.93 26.27 15.30
CA HIS A 15 7.31 26.35 15.81
C HIS A 15 8.10 27.47 15.12
N ILE A 16 7.92 27.60 13.79
CA ILE A 16 8.50 28.70 13.02
C ILE A 16 7.96 30.05 13.50
N PHE A 17 6.64 30.15 13.67
CA PHE A 17 5.97 31.36 14.15
C PHE A 17 6.49 31.83 15.52
N GLN A 18 6.70 30.90 16.46
CA GLN A 18 7.08 31.20 17.85
C GLN A 18 8.57 31.52 18.05
N GLY A 19 9.38 31.52 16.98
CA GLY A 19 10.80 31.89 17.06
C GLY A 19 11.76 30.92 16.37
N ASN A 20 11.27 29.80 15.84
CA ASN A 20 12.04 28.84 15.04
C ASN A 20 13.36 28.41 15.71
N GLU A 21 13.32 28.01 16.99
CA GLU A 21 14.53 27.64 17.77
C GLU A 21 15.31 26.46 17.15
N LEU A 22 14.64 25.63 16.34
CA LEU A 22 15.25 24.50 15.63
C LEU A 22 15.94 24.95 14.32
N ASN A 23 15.85 26.24 13.99
CA ASN A 23 16.40 26.86 12.81
C ASN A 23 15.98 26.14 11.51
N ILE A 24 14.70 25.76 11.42
CA ILE A 24 14.10 25.11 10.24
C ILE A 24 14.31 26.02 9.02
N ASP A 25 14.82 25.44 7.93
CA ASP A 25 14.84 26.08 6.63
C ASP A 25 13.47 25.89 5.96
N LEU A 26 12.76 26.99 5.71
CA LEU A 26 11.42 27.01 5.12
C LEU A 26 11.38 26.36 3.73
N ASN A 27 12.51 26.35 3.01
CA ASN A 27 12.61 25.72 1.69
C ASN A 27 12.95 24.22 1.76
N ARG A 28 13.19 23.69 2.96
CA ARG A 28 13.60 22.28 3.20
C ARG A 28 12.66 21.55 4.16
N ILE A 29 11.41 21.97 4.23
CA ILE A 29 10.33 21.20 4.85
C ILE A 29 9.88 20.13 3.84
N VAL A 30 10.03 18.87 4.21
CA VAL A 30 9.74 17.72 3.34
C VAL A 30 8.39 17.08 3.65
N PHE A 31 7.80 17.39 4.80
CA PHE A 31 6.52 16.88 5.23
C PHE A 31 5.37 17.74 4.71
N ASN A 32 4.39 17.11 4.06
CA ASN A 32 3.29 17.79 3.40
C ASN A 32 1.97 17.59 4.12
N ARG A 33 1.06 18.54 3.92
CA ARG A 33 -0.33 18.41 4.37
C ARG A 33 -1.03 17.29 3.61
N CYS A 34 -2.17 16.83 4.13
CA CYS A 34 -3.01 15.88 3.40
C CYS A 34 -4.50 16.15 3.58
N LEU A 35 -5.28 15.68 2.61
CA LEU A 35 -6.73 15.73 2.61
C LEU A 35 -7.27 14.53 1.81
N ASP A 36 -8.32 13.87 2.30
CA ASP A 36 -8.91 12.73 1.60
C ASP A 36 -9.94 13.17 0.55
N LEU A 37 -9.48 13.95 -0.42
CA LEU A 37 -10.26 14.43 -1.55
C LEU A 37 -9.39 14.45 -2.80
N ASN A 38 -10.01 14.20 -3.96
CA ASN A 38 -9.36 14.33 -5.26
C ASN A 38 -9.27 15.80 -5.69
N ASP A 39 -8.58 16.63 -4.90
CA ASP A 39 -8.45 18.06 -5.13
C ASP A 39 -7.11 18.41 -5.78
N ARG A 40 -7.12 18.68 -7.08
CA ARG A 40 -5.92 19.03 -7.82
C ARG A 40 -5.42 20.45 -7.53
N ALA A 41 -6.27 21.35 -7.01
CA ALA A 41 -5.92 22.74 -6.78
C ALA A 41 -4.94 22.89 -5.61
N LEU A 42 -4.90 21.91 -4.70
CA LEU A 42 -4.03 21.91 -3.52
C LEU A 42 -2.64 21.27 -3.77
N ARG A 43 -2.30 20.91 -5.01
CA ARG A 43 -1.01 20.27 -5.35
C ARG A 43 0.18 21.20 -5.21
N ASP A 44 -0.03 22.50 -5.40
CA ASP A 44 0.97 23.55 -5.29
C ASP A 44 0.30 24.75 -4.62
N VAL A 45 0.65 25.00 -3.37
CA VAL A 45 0.08 26.10 -2.58
C VAL A 45 1.18 26.93 -1.95
N VAL A 46 0.85 28.16 -1.59
CA VAL A 46 1.66 28.98 -0.69
C VAL A 46 0.92 29.06 0.64
N VAL A 47 1.63 28.74 1.71
CA VAL A 47 1.15 28.85 3.09
C VAL A 47 2.08 29.77 3.86
N ALA A 48 1.58 30.35 4.95
CA ALA A 48 2.35 31.29 5.74
C ALA A 48 2.18 30.99 7.24
N ALA A 49 3.28 30.95 7.98
CA ALA A 49 3.22 30.94 9.44
C ALA A 49 2.87 32.35 9.97
N ASN A 50 3.37 33.39 9.30
CA ASN A 50 2.99 34.81 9.43
C ASN A 50 3.41 35.56 8.16
N THR A 51 3.25 36.89 8.14
CA THR A 51 3.56 37.76 6.98
C THR A 51 4.98 37.60 6.46
N ASP A 52 5.97 37.31 7.31
CA ASP A 52 7.38 37.21 6.92
C ASP A 52 7.84 35.77 6.63
N ASN A 53 6.99 34.77 6.90
CA ASN A 53 7.32 33.35 6.83
C ASN A 53 6.39 32.60 5.86
N GLU A 54 6.36 33.07 4.61
CA GLU A 54 5.72 32.37 3.50
C GLU A 54 6.59 31.21 3.01
N ARG A 55 5.95 30.09 2.65
CA ARG A 55 6.62 28.94 2.04
C ARG A 55 5.71 28.22 1.06
N LYS A 56 6.33 27.50 0.13
CA LYS A 56 5.63 26.54 -0.72
C LYS A 56 5.24 25.30 0.09
N ASP A 57 4.06 24.77 -0.20
CA ASP A 57 3.59 23.49 0.33
C ASP A 57 2.72 22.79 -0.70
N ARG A 58 2.25 21.59 -0.36
CA ARG A 58 1.31 20.80 -1.14
C ARG A 58 0.46 19.92 -0.25
N PHE A 59 -0.66 19.48 -0.79
CA PHE A 59 -1.51 18.48 -0.17
C PHE A 59 -1.41 17.17 -0.94
N ASN A 60 -1.19 16.09 -0.19
CA ASN A 60 -1.31 14.73 -0.69
C ASN A 60 -2.70 14.17 -0.34
N ILE A 61 -3.16 13.16 -1.08
CA ILE A 61 -4.31 12.38 -0.62
C ILE A 61 -3.93 11.65 0.68
N THR A 62 -4.85 11.51 1.63
CA THR A 62 -4.53 10.99 2.99
C THR A 62 -3.82 9.62 2.96
N ALA A 63 -4.20 8.73 2.03
CA ALA A 63 -3.57 7.42 1.86
C ALA A 63 -2.08 7.46 1.47
N ALA A 64 -1.61 8.60 0.94
CA ALA A 64 -0.21 8.83 0.58
C ALA A 64 0.63 9.41 1.73
N SER A 65 0.03 9.73 2.89
CA SER A 65 0.76 10.19 4.07
C SER A 65 1.66 9.09 4.63
N GLU A 66 2.88 9.45 5.07
CA GLU A 66 3.76 8.55 5.81
C GLU A 66 3.09 8.02 7.09
N ILE A 67 2.17 8.77 7.69
CA ILE A 67 1.41 8.32 8.87
C ILE A 67 0.51 7.13 8.53
N MET A 68 -0.01 7.04 7.30
CA MET A 68 -0.73 5.83 6.86
C MET A 68 0.22 4.63 6.81
N ALA A 69 1.42 4.80 6.26
CA ALA A 69 2.41 3.74 6.20
C ALA A 69 2.88 3.31 7.60
N VAL A 70 3.13 4.27 8.49
CA VAL A 70 3.49 4.04 9.90
C VAL A 70 2.38 3.28 10.62
N LEU A 71 1.11 3.71 10.51
CA LEU A 71 -0.03 2.98 11.08
C LEU A 71 -0.07 1.53 10.58
N CYS A 72 0.17 1.32 9.28
CA CYS A 72 0.13 -0.02 8.70
C CYS A 72 1.29 -0.93 9.11
N LEU A 73 2.43 -0.36 9.49
CA LEU A 73 3.63 -1.09 9.90
C LEU A 73 3.87 -1.12 11.41
N SER A 74 2.96 -0.54 12.21
CA SER A 74 3.10 -0.57 13.67
C SER A 74 2.62 -1.91 14.23
N SER A 75 3.32 -2.46 15.23
CA SER A 75 2.90 -3.68 15.95
C SER A 75 1.91 -3.40 17.08
N ASP A 76 2.00 -2.22 17.68
CA ASP A 76 1.23 -1.77 18.84
C ASP A 76 1.30 -0.25 18.97
N ILE A 77 0.71 0.31 20.03
CA ILE A 77 0.62 1.76 20.23
C ILE A 77 1.97 2.40 20.59
N ASP A 78 2.88 1.66 21.23
CA ASP A 78 4.20 2.18 21.60
C ASP A 78 5.12 2.20 20.38
N ASP A 79 5.10 1.15 19.55
CA ASP A 79 5.78 1.12 18.24
C ASP A 79 5.22 2.22 17.31
N LEU A 80 3.88 2.43 17.30
CA LEU A 80 3.26 3.53 16.57
C LEU A 80 3.86 4.89 16.99
N LYS A 81 3.91 5.15 18.30
CA LYS A 81 4.43 6.41 18.85
C LYS A 81 5.90 6.61 18.49
N GLU A 82 6.72 5.58 18.61
CA GLU A 82 8.14 5.63 18.27
C GLU A 82 8.34 5.96 16.79
N ARG A 83 7.63 5.25 15.90
CA ARG A 83 7.68 5.49 14.45
C ARG A 83 7.22 6.88 14.07
N LEU A 84 6.15 7.39 14.68
CA LEU A 84 5.69 8.76 14.48
C LEU A 84 6.78 9.78 14.88
N GLY A 85 7.48 9.55 15.99
CA GLY A 85 8.61 10.39 16.43
C GLY A 85 9.80 10.36 15.47
N ASN A 86 9.97 9.29 14.70
CA ASN A 86 11.06 9.09 13.75
C ASN A 86 10.79 9.64 12.34
N ILE A 87 9.61 10.21 12.10
CA ILE A 87 9.28 10.88 10.84
C ILE A 87 10.18 12.11 10.65
N LEU A 88 10.88 12.16 9.51
CA LEU A 88 11.65 13.32 9.09
C LEU A 88 10.69 14.42 8.61
N VAL A 89 10.77 15.62 9.20
CA VAL A 89 9.87 16.72 8.87
C VAL A 89 10.52 17.80 8.03
N ALA A 90 11.78 18.12 8.31
CA ALA A 90 12.50 19.20 7.67
C ALA A 90 14.02 19.03 7.83
N TYR A 91 14.77 19.94 7.21
CA TYR A 91 16.17 20.18 7.53
C TYR A 91 16.33 21.58 8.09
N ASN A 92 17.27 21.76 9.02
CA ASN A 92 17.66 23.08 9.50
C ASN A 92 18.57 23.79 8.50
N LYS A 93 18.87 25.08 8.72
CA LYS A 93 19.76 25.87 7.85
C LYS A 93 21.20 25.34 7.76
N SER A 94 21.62 24.52 8.72
CA SER A 94 22.92 23.81 8.69
C SER A 94 22.87 22.48 7.95
N GLY A 95 21.70 22.05 7.47
CA GLY A 95 21.49 20.78 6.77
C GLY A 95 21.25 19.57 7.68
N ASN A 96 21.11 19.76 8.99
CA ASN A 96 20.81 18.65 9.91
C ASN A 96 19.31 18.28 9.82
N PRO A 97 18.96 16.99 9.90
CA PRO A 97 17.57 16.54 9.88
C PRO A 97 16.84 16.96 11.17
N ILE A 98 15.57 17.29 11.01
CA ILE A 98 14.62 17.56 12.10
C ILE A 98 13.51 16.53 11.99
N TYR A 99 13.19 15.90 13.11
CA TYR A 99 12.19 14.86 13.22
C TYR A 99 10.96 15.33 14.02
N CYS A 100 9.86 14.60 13.90
CA CYS A 100 8.63 14.85 14.67
C CYS A 100 8.88 14.94 16.19
N ARG A 101 9.78 14.09 16.72
CA ARG A 101 10.17 14.11 18.14
C ARG A 101 10.85 15.41 18.60
N ASP A 102 11.55 16.11 17.70
CA ASP A 102 12.20 17.38 18.01
C ASP A 102 11.15 18.50 18.20
N LEU A 103 9.98 18.35 17.56
CA LEU A 103 8.80 19.20 17.73
C LEU A 103 7.87 18.73 18.87
N LYS A 104 8.20 17.62 19.55
CA LYS A 104 7.41 17.02 20.63
C LYS A 104 5.94 16.74 20.26
N CYS A 105 5.70 16.34 19.01
CA CYS A 105 4.34 16.17 18.46
C CYS A 105 3.84 14.71 18.49
N GLN A 106 4.74 13.73 18.63
CA GLN A 106 4.42 12.31 18.51
C GLN A 106 3.38 11.81 19.51
N ASP A 107 3.38 12.33 20.74
CA ASP A 107 2.41 11.93 21.76
C ASP A 107 0.99 12.38 21.37
N ALA A 108 0.85 13.63 20.93
CA ALA A 108 -0.42 14.19 20.50
C ALA A 108 -0.96 13.47 19.24
N MET A 109 -0.07 13.15 18.29
CA MET A 109 -0.42 12.35 17.12
C MET A 109 -0.88 10.95 17.50
N THR A 110 -0.20 10.31 18.46
CA THR A 110 -0.57 8.97 18.96
C THR A 110 -1.94 8.99 19.61
N ILE A 111 -2.26 10.03 20.40
CA ILE A 111 -3.59 10.21 21.00
C ILE A 111 -4.68 10.29 19.91
N LEU A 112 -4.45 11.05 18.84
CA LEU A 112 -5.39 11.15 17.71
C LEU A 112 -5.58 9.82 16.95
N LEU A 113 -4.64 8.88 17.08
CA LEU A 113 -4.66 7.58 16.41
C LEU A 113 -5.01 6.43 17.37
N LYS A 114 -5.23 6.69 18.66
CA LYS A 114 -5.47 5.68 19.70
C LYS A 114 -6.59 4.70 19.37
N ASP A 115 -7.70 5.19 18.83
CA ASP A 115 -8.80 4.33 18.40
C ASP A 115 -8.62 3.84 16.97
N ALA A 116 -8.01 4.67 16.12
CA ALA A 116 -7.74 4.34 14.71
C ALA A 116 -6.71 3.23 14.51
N ILE A 117 -5.94 2.84 15.54
CA ILE A 117 -5.03 1.68 15.49
C ILE A 117 -5.77 0.34 15.66
N LYS A 118 -7.03 0.36 16.12
CA LYS A 118 -7.83 -0.85 16.36
C LYS A 118 -8.43 -1.35 15.04
N PRO A 119 -8.22 -2.63 14.66
CA PRO A 119 -8.79 -3.17 13.42
C PRO A 119 -10.32 -3.16 13.40
N ASN A 120 -10.92 -2.88 12.24
CA ASN A 120 -12.37 -2.87 12.06
C ASN A 120 -12.87 -4.23 11.59
N LEU A 121 -13.72 -4.88 12.39
CA LEU A 121 -14.40 -6.12 12.02
C LEU A 121 -15.68 -5.82 11.23
N VAL A 122 -15.83 -6.47 10.10
CA VAL A 122 -17.03 -6.50 9.26
C VAL A 122 -17.30 -7.94 8.80
N GLN A 123 -18.24 -8.15 7.90
CA GLN A 123 -18.54 -9.47 7.33
C GLN A 123 -18.78 -9.41 5.82
N THR A 124 -18.53 -10.51 5.13
CA THR A 124 -18.90 -10.72 3.72
C THR A 124 -20.40 -10.97 3.55
N LEU A 125 -20.89 -11.07 2.31
CA LEU A 125 -22.30 -11.37 2.00
C LEU A 125 -22.79 -12.71 2.60
N ILE A 126 -21.89 -13.66 2.81
CA ILE A 126 -22.20 -14.99 3.38
C ILE A 126 -21.83 -15.10 4.86
N GLY A 127 -21.55 -13.98 5.53
CA GLY A 127 -21.27 -13.94 6.97
C GLY A 127 -19.85 -14.32 7.37
N THR A 128 -18.92 -14.45 6.42
CA THR A 128 -17.49 -14.67 6.76
C THR A 128 -16.92 -13.43 7.42
N PRO A 129 -16.24 -13.54 8.58
CA PRO A 129 -15.55 -12.41 9.19
C PRO A 129 -14.51 -11.80 8.26
N ALA A 130 -14.46 -10.46 8.17
CA ALA A 130 -13.46 -9.73 7.40
C ALA A 130 -12.95 -8.54 8.20
N ILE A 131 -11.64 -8.28 8.14
CA ILE A 131 -11.01 -7.14 8.82
C ILE A 131 -10.56 -6.11 7.77
N ILE A 132 -11.07 -4.89 7.86
CA ILE A 132 -10.69 -3.78 6.97
C ILE A 132 -9.92 -2.74 7.79
N HIS A 133 -8.62 -2.61 7.54
CA HIS A 133 -7.77 -1.73 8.33
C HIS A 133 -6.51 -1.28 7.61
N GLY A 134 -6.31 0.03 7.53
CA GLY A 134 -5.20 0.65 6.78
C GLY A 134 -5.44 0.68 5.27
N GLY A 135 -4.56 1.36 4.56
CA GLY A 135 -4.64 1.51 3.10
C GLY A 135 -3.56 2.45 2.56
N PRO A 136 -2.27 2.10 2.69
CA PRO A 136 -1.19 2.88 2.12
C PRO A 136 -1.12 2.63 0.61
N PHE A 137 -0.56 3.59 -0.13
CA PHE A 137 -0.26 3.39 -1.54
C PHE A 137 0.75 2.24 -1.76
N ALA A 138 0.65 1.57 -2.90
CA ALA A 138 1.54 0.47 -3.29
C ALA A 138 2.73 0.91 -4.16
N ASN A 139 2.82 2.20 -4.52
CA ASN A 139 3.95 2.77 -5.26
C ASN A 139 4.97 3.44 -4.32
N ILE A 140 4.56 4.47 -3.58
CA ILE A 140 5.40 5.21 -2.62
C ILE A 140 5.48 4.56 -1.24
N ALA A 141 4.62 3.56 -0.97
CA ALA A 141 4.63 2.74 0.23
C ALA A 141 4.41 1.26 -0.14
N HIS A 142 4.06 0.43 0.84
CA HIS A 142 4.05 -1.02 0.73
C HIS A 142 2.71 -1.64 0.32
N GLY A 143 1.63 -0.86 0.22
CA GLY A 143 0.38 -1.34 -0.38
C GLY A 143 -0.36 -2.45 0.34
N CYS A 144 -0.19 -2.61 1.66
CA CYS A 144 -0.83 -3.68 2.43
C CYS A 144 -1.71 -3.11 3.55
N ASN A 145 -2.68 -3.89 4.02
CA ASN A 145 -3.41 -3.62 5.26
C ASN A 145 -2.45 -3.66 6.48
N THR A 146 -2.90 -3.19 7.64
CA THR A 146 -2.03 -3.11 8.82
C THR A 146 -1.50 -4.47 9.32
N ILE A 147 -0.31 -4.47 9.93
CA ILE A 147 0.26 -5.64 10.63
C ILE A 147 -0.69 -6.13 11.74
N ILE A 148 -1.24 -5.21 12.54
CA ILE A 148 -2.14 -5.54 13.65
C ILE A 148 -3.36 -6.32 13.14
N ALA A 149 -3.98 -5.90 12.04
CA ALA A 149 -5.11 -6.61 11.44
C ALA A 149 -4.73 -8.01 10.97
N THR A 150 -3.60 -8.16 10.28
CA THR A 150 -3.13 -9.48 9.81
C THR A 150 -2.83 -10.41 10.98
N LYS A 151 -2.11 -9.94 12.01
CA LYS A 151 -1.82 -10.75 13.21
C LYS A 151 -3.07 -11.10 14.01
N THR A 152 -4.01 -10.17 14.12
CA THR A 152 -5.30 -10.42 14.78
C THR A 152 -6.07 -11.53 14.06
N ALA A 153 -6.19 -11.46 12.73
CA ALA A 153 -6.82 -12.51 11.94
C ALA A 153 -6.13 -13.87 12.12
N MET A 154 -4.79 -13.91 12.08
CA MET A 154 -4.02 -15.15 12.26
C MET A 154 -4.21 -15.78 13.65
N SER A 155 -4.47 -14.97 14.68
CA SER A 155 -4.72 -15.47 16.03
C SER A 155 -6.14 -16.01 16.24
N LEU A 156 -7.08 -15.68 15.34
CA LEU A 156 -8.51 -15.96 15.48
C LEU A 156 -9.06 -16.89 14.37
N SER A 157 -8.21 -17.35 13.46
CA SER A 157 -8.61 -18.17 12.32
C SER A 157 -7.55 -19.20 11.96
N ASP A 158 -8.00 -20.33 11.39
CA ASP A 158 -7.08 -21.35 10.84
C ASP A 158 -6.41 -20.85 9.55
N TYR A 159 -7.11 -20.02 8.77
CA TYR A 159 -6.63 -19.43 7.54
C TYR A 159 -6.91 -17.93 7.51
N THR A 160 -5.84 -17.14 7.32
CA THR A 160 -5.93 -15.70 7.10
C THR A 160 -5.57 -15.39 5.65
N ILE A 161 -6.55 -14.90 4.89
CA ILE A 161 -6.35 -14.42 3.52
C ILE A 161 -6.13 -12.91 3.57
N THR A 162 -5.07 -12.44 2.95
CA THR A 162 -4.75 -11.02 2.81
C THR A 162 -4.25 -10.73 1.40
N GLU A 163 -4.25 -9.47 1.00
CA GLU A 163 -3.79 -9.03 -0.31
C GLU A 163 -2.76 -7.89 -0.21
N ALA A 164 -2.14 -7.57 -1.33
CA ALA A 164 -1.27 -6.41 -1.52
C ALA A 164 -1.61 -5.74 -2.86
N GLY A 165 -1.53 -4.41 -2.90
CA GLY A 165 -1.94 -3.62 -4.08
C GLY A 165 -1.00 -3.75 -5.29
N PHE A 166 -1.54 -3.52 -6.49
CA PHE A 166 -0.88 -3.72 -7.78
C PHE A 166 -0.52 -5.19 -8.07
N GLY A 167 0.41 -5.42 -9.01
CA GLY A 167 0.89 -6.76 -9.36
C GLY A 167 1.92 -7.30 -8.36
N ALA A 168 2.32 -8.55 -8.55
CA ALA A 168 3.28 -9.21 -7.66
C ALA A 168 4.71 -8.63 -7.73
N ASP A 169 5.00 -7.86 -8.77
CA ASP A 169 6.23 -7.07 -8.94
C ASP A 169 6.33 -5.87 -7.98
N LEU A 170 5.20 -5.38 -7.46
CA LEU A 170 5.16 -4.27 -6.49
C LEU A 170 4.54 -4.71 -5.17
N GLY A 171 3.29 -5.16 -5.18
CA GLY A 171 2.54 -5.49 -3.96
C GLY A 171 3.13 -6.69 -3.24
N ALA A 172 3.28 -7.81 -3.95
CA ALA A 172 3.79 -9.03 -3.33
C ALA A 172 5.27 -8.89 -2.91
N GLU A 173 6.11 -8.26 -3.74
CA GLU A 173 7.50 -7.92 -3.36
C GLU A 173 7.53 -7.14 -2.05
N LYS A 174 6.83 -6.01 -1.95
CA LYS A 174 6.82 -5.20 -0.72
C LYS A 174 6.14 -5.90 0.46
N PHE A 175 5.16 -6.75 0.21
CA PHE A 175 4.58 -7.58 1.27
C PHE A 175 5.61 -8.55 1.83
N LEU A 176 6.40 -9.21 0.97
CA LEU A 176 7.40 -10.21 1.37
C LEU A 176 8.69 -9.58 1.92
N ASP A 177 9.21 -8.55 1.26
CA ASP A 177 10.50 -7.94 1.60
C ASP A 177 10.40 -6.85 2.69
N CYS A 178 9.25 -6.18 2.82
CA CYS A 178 9.01 -5.20 3.88
C CYS A 178 8.08 -5.72 4.98
N LYS A 179 6.80 -5.98 4.67
CA LYS A 179 5.81 -6.29 5.72
C LYS A 179 6.14 -7.58 6.46
N CYS A 180 6.45 -8.67 5.75
CA CYS A 180 6.78 -9.95 6.37
C CYS A 180 8.05 -9.88 7.23
N ARG A 181 9.07 -9.16 6.76
CA ARG A 181 10.32 -8.94 7.52
C ARG A 181 10.08 -8.14 8.81
N ILE A 182 9.29 -7.08 8.75
CA ILE A 182 8.96 -6.23 9.92
C ILE A 182 8.07 -6.98 10.91
N ALA A 183 7.09 -7.72 10.39
CA ALA A 183 6.05 -8.36 11.19
C ALA A 183 6.39 -9.78 11.65
N ASP A 184 7.50 -10.35 11.18
CA ASP A 184 7.84 -11.77 11.31
C ASP A 184 6.70 -12.68 10.83
N LEU A 185 6.28 -12.44 9.57
CA LEU A 185 5.23 -13.25 8.91
C LEU A 185 5.86 -14.18 7.89
N LYS A 186 5.31 -15.38 7.77
CA LYS A 186 5.71 -16.38 6.77
C LYS A 186 4.48 -16.87 6.01
N PRO A 187 4.24 -16.39 4.78
CA PRO A 187 3.11 -16.85 3.97
C PRO A 187 3.22 -18.34 3.67
N ASN A 188 2.12 -19.08 3.78
CA ASN A 188 2.08 -20.50 3.48
C ASN A 188 1.80 -20.79 2.00
N ALA A 189 1.12 -19.88 1.32
CA ALA A 189 0.82 -19.96 -0.11
C ALA A 189 0.58 -18.54 -0.67
N VAL A 190 0.73 -18.41 -1.98
CA VAL A 190 0.41 -17.19 -2.74
C VAL A 190 -0.61 -17.54 -3.82
N VAL A 191 -1.67 -16.75 -3.93
CA VAL A 191 -2.63 -16.84 -5.02
C VAL A 191 -2.36 -15.70 -6.00
N LEU A 192 -1.98 -16.03 -7.23
CA LEU A 192 -1.83 -15.06 -8.31
C LEU A 192 -3.12 -15.01 -9.13
N VAL A 193 -3.83 -13.89 -9.03
CA VAL A 193 -5.07 -13.68 -9.79
C VAL A 193 -4.75 -13.20 -11.19
N ALA A 194 -5.35 -13.83 -12.20
CA ALA A 194 -5.26 -13.41 -13.59
C ALA A 194 -6.63 -13.50 -14.28
N THR A 195 -6.74 -12.84 -15.45
CA THR A 195 -7.93 -12.90 -16.31
C THR A 195 -7.49 -13.07 -17.76
N VAL A 196 -8.27 -13.77 -18.57
CA VAL A 196 -7.96 -13.98 -19.99
C VAL A 196 -7.78 -12.65 -20.71
N LYS A 197 -8.70 -11.69 -20.48
CA LYS A 197 -8.63 -10.34 -21.07
C LYS A 197 -7.36 -9.57 -20.68
N ALA A 198 -6.87 -9.69 -19.45
CA ALA A 198 -5.65 -8.99 -19.02
C ALA A 198 -4.42 -9.58 -19.71
N LEU A 199 -4.37 -10.92 -19.86
CA LEU A 199 -3.29 -11.58 -20.58
C LEU A 199 -3.33 -11.22 -22.06
N LYS A 200 -4.49 -11.22 -22.73
CA LYS A 200 -4.61 -10.71 -24.11
C LYS A 200 -4.10 -9.28 -24.24
N PHE A 201 -4.44 -8.40 -23.30
CA PHE A 201 -3.97 -7.02 -23.29
C PHE A 201 -2.44 -6.93 -23.16
N HIS A 202 -1.83 -7.73 -22.28
CA HIS A 202 -0.37 -7.84 -22.17
C HIS A 202 0.29 -8.37 -23.44
N GLY A 203 -0.42 -9.16 -24.24
CA GLY A 203 0.03 -9.61 -25.56
C GLY A 203 -0.23 -8.63 -26.70
N GLY A 204 -0.70 -7.42 -26.40
CA GLY A 204 -0.90 -6.36 -27.40
C GLY A 204 -2.29 -6.29 -28.02
N ALA A 205 -3.28 -7.04 -27.52
CA ALA A 205 -4.67 -6.86 -27.95
C ALA A 205 -5.19 -5.47 -27.56
N ASP A 206 -5.97 -4.85 -28.46
CA ASP A 206 -6.58 -3.56 -28.20
C ASP A 206 -7.65 -3.67 -27.09
N LYS A 207 -7.75 -2.63 -26.26
CA LYS A 207 -8.70 -2.59 -25.14
C LYS A 207 -10.16 -2.77 -25.58
N SER A 208 -10.50 -2.34 -26.80
CA SER A 208 -11.85 -2.45 -27.36
C SER A 208 -12.23 -3.86 -27.79
N THR A 209 -11.26 -4.74 -28.09
CA THR A 209 -11.48 -6.09 -28.63
C THR A 209 -11.21 -7.22 -27.64
N LEU A 210 -10.95 -6.90 -26.36
CA LEU A 210 -10.62 -7.90 -25.33
C LEU A 210 -11.71 -8.95 -25.06
N LYS A 211 -12.94 -8.70 -25.52
CA LYS A 211 -14.07 -9.64 -25.42
C LYS A 211 -14.05 -10.72 -26.49
N ASP A 212 -13.36 -10.47 -27.61
CA ASP A 212 -13.27 -11.41 -28.71
C ASP A 212 -12.18 -12.43 -28.40
N GLU A 213 -12.37 -13.67 -28.85
CA GLU A 213 -11.34 -14.70 -28.70
C GLU A 213 -10.06 -14.27 -29.43
N ASN A 214 -8.91 -14.31 -28.74
CA ASN A 214 -7.62 -14.05 -29.37
C ASN A 214 -6.51 -14.87 -28.71
N VAL A 215 -6.37 -16.09 -29.22
CA VAL A 215 -5.37 -17.07 -28.76
C VAL A 215 -3.93 -16.58 -28.93
N GLU A 216 -3.64 -15.84 -30.01
CA GLU A 216 -2.28 -15.37 -30.29
C GLU A 216 -1.84 -14.29 -29.29
N ALA A 217 -2.67 -13.27 -29.09
CA ALA A 217 -2.42 -12.26 -28.06
C ALA A 217 -2.34 -12.88 -26.66
N LEU A 218 -3.21 -13.84 -26.35
CA LEU A 218 -3.15 -14.56 -25.07
C LEU A 218 -1.77 -15.23 -24.87
N ARG A 219 -1.29 -15.97 -25.88
CA ARG A 219 0.02 -16.65 -25.81
C ARG A 219 1.17 -15.67 -25.60
N LEU A 220 1.16 -14.52 -26.27
CA LEU A 220 2.18 -13.49 -26.11
C LEU A 220 2.16 -12.88 -24.69
N GLY A 221 0.95 -12.61 -24.16
CA GLY A 221 0.78 -12.00 -22.86
C GLY A 221 1.00 -12.91 -21.65
N LEU A 222 0.99 -14.24 -21.86
CA LEU A 222 1.30 -15.21 -20.81
C LEU A 222 2.70 -15.01 -20.21
N SER A 223 3.63 -14.42 -20.95
CA SER A 223 4.95 -14.02 -20.45
C SER A 223 4.89 -13.19 -19.16
N ASN A 224 3.87 -12.34 -19.00
CA ASN A 224 3.66 -11.57 -17.77
C ASN A 224 3.33 -12.48 -16.58
N LEU A 225 2.33 -13.36 -16.72
CA LEU A 225 1.93 -14.29 -15.65
C LEU A 225 3.06 -15.26 -15.29
N ILE A 226 3.71 -15.83 -16.30
CA ILE A 226 4.87 -16.71 -16.14
C ILE A 226 5.94 -16.01 -15.29
N LYS A 227 6.23 -14.74 -15.58
CA LYS A 227 7.25 -14.01 -14.82
C LYS A 227 6.87 -13.80 -13.35
N HIS A 228 5.60 -13.49 -13.07
CA HIS A 228 5.14 -13.36 -11.69
C HIS A 228 5.18 -14.71 -10.95
N VAL A 229 4.80 -15.81 -11.61
CA VAL A 229 4.91 -17.17 -11.08
C VAL A 229 6.37 -17.52 -10.75
N GLU A 230 7.29 -17.24 -11.68
CA GLU A 230 8.72 -17.47 -11.47
C GLU A 230 9.26 -16.67 -10.29
N ASN A 231 8.87 -15.40 -10.14
CA ASN A 231 9.32 -14.59 -9.00
C ASN A 231 8.89 -15.23 -7.67
N ILE A 232 7.62 -15.61 -7.53
CA ILE A 232 7.11 -16.24 -6.30
C ILE A 232 7.76 -17.61 -6.05
N LYS A 233 7.79 -18.47 -7.06
CA LYS A 233 8.26 -19.86 -6.92
C LYS A 233 9.78 -19.97 -6.86
N ASN A 234 10.51 -19.26 -7.71
CA ASN A 234 11.95 -19.43 -7.87
C ASN A 234 12.77 -18.45 -7.05
N VAL A 235 12.26 -17.25 -6.76
CA VAL A 235 12.98 -16.27 -5.92
C VAL A 235 12.54 -16.42 -4.46
N TYR A 236 11.26 -16.24 -4.18
CA TYR A 236 10.74 -16.30 -2.80
C TYR A 236 10.54 -17.71 -2.26
N LYS A 237 10.60 -18.73 -3.13
CA LYS A 237 10.44 -20.15 -2.76
C LYS A 237 9.12 -20.45 -2.06
N LEU A 238 8.04 -19.77 -2.47
CA LEU A 238 6.72 -19.95 -1.91
C LEU A 238 5.83 -20.82 -2.81
N PRO A 239 4.95 -21.66 -2.24
CA PRO A 239 3.89 -22.32 -2.99
C PRO A 239 3.01 -21.28 -3.67
N VAL A 240 2.70 -21.50 -4.95
CA VAL A 240 1.88 -20.59 -5.76
C VAL A 240 0.76 -21.35 -6.45
N VAL A 241 -0.42 -20.76 -6.45
CA VAL A 241 -1.60 -21.20 -7.21
C VAL A 241 -2.04 -20.03 -8.09
N VAL A 242 -2.41 -20.30 -9.34
CA VAL A 242 -3.00 -19.29 -10.22
C VAL A 242 -4.51 -19.39 -10.15
N ALA A 243 -5.16 -18.27 -9.85
CA ALA A 243 -6.62 -18.14 -9.87
C ALA A 243 -7.05 -17.38 -11.11
N ILE A 244 -7.76 -18.02 -12.03
CA ILE A 244 -8.34 -17.38 -13.21
C ILE A 244 -9.76 -16.95 -12.89
N ASN A 245 -9.94 -15.64 -12.73
CA ASN A 245 -11.27 -15.07 -12.56
C ASN A 245 -11.99 -15.06 -13.92
N ARG A 246 -13.03 -15.89 -14.03
CA ARG A 246 -13.70 -16.20 -15.29
C ARG A 246 -14.67 -15.09 -15.69
N PHE A 247 -14.62 -14.68 -16.95
CA PHE A 247 -15.64 -13.83 -17.57
C PHE A 247 -16.51 -14.64 -18.54
N THR A 248 -17.74 -14.17 -18.79
CA THR A 248 -18.69 -14.82 -19.71
C THR A 248 -18.19 -14.90 -21.15
N THR A 249 -17.25 -14.03 -21.53
CA THR A 249 -16.63 -13.98 -22.86
C THR A 249 -15.41 -14.89 -23.00
N ASP A 250 -14.90 -15.44 -21.89
CA ASP A 250 -13.69 -16.25 -21.91
C ASP A 250 -14.00 -17.62 -22.52
N THR A 251 -13.29 -18.00 -23.57
CA THR A 251 -13.53 -19.28 -24.24
C THR A 251 -12.81 -20.42 -23.51
N ASN A 252 -13.34 -21.64 -23.63
CA ASN A 252 -12.68 -22.82 -23.07
C ASN A 252 -11.27 -23.00 -23.67
N GLN A 253 -11.08 -22.66 -24.94
CA GLN A 253 -9.78 -22.76 -25.59
C GLN A 253 -8.76 -21.80 -24.96
N GLU A 254 -9.14 -20.56 -24.68
CA GLU A 254 -8.27 -19.59 -24.00
C GLU A 254 -7.88 -20.07 -22.60
N ILE A 255 -8.84 -20.59 -21.84
CA ILE A 255 -8.63 -21.12 -20.49
C ILE A 255 -7.68 -22.31 -20.50
N GLU A 256 -7.87 -23.27 -21.42
CA GLU A 256 -7.02 -24.46 -21.52
C GLU A 256 -5.59 -24.11 -21.90
N ILE A 257 -5.37 -23.06 -22.70
CA ILE A 257 -4.00 -22.58 -22.99
C ILE A 257 -3.30 -22.11 -21.72
N ILE A 258 -3.99 -21.36 -20.86
CA ILE A 258 -3.41 -20.90 -19.60
C ILE A 258 -3.05 -22.08 -18.70
N LYS A 259 -3.96 -23.05 -18.54
CA LYS A 259 -3.72 -24.27 -17.76
C LYS A 259 -2.51 -25.04 -18.27
N ASN A 260 -2.44 -25.30 -19.57
CA ASN A 260 -1.34 -26.03 -20.18
C ASN A 260 0.01 -25.34 -19.96
N GLU A 261 0.08 -24.00 -20.05
CA GLU A 261 1.33 -23.28 -19.81
C GLU A 261 1.73 -23.26 -18.32
N MET A 262 0.78 -23.20 -17.39
CA MET A 262 1.07 -23.29 -15.95
C MET A 262 1.42 -24.72 -15.51
N GLU A 263 0.86 -25.75 -16.15
CA GLU A 263 1.19 -27.15 -15.91
C GLU A 263 2.66 -27.45 -16.22
N LYS A 264 3.20 -26.88 -17.32
CA LYS A 264 4.64 -26.96 -17.64
C LYS A 264 5.54 -26.39 -16.54
N LEU A 265 5.02 -25.42 -15.78
CA LEU A 265 5.70 -24.82 -14.64
C LEU A 265 5.41 -25.56 -13.32
N TYR A 266 4.64 -26.66 -13.35
CA TYR A 266 4.15 -27.38 -12.17
C TYR A 266 3.46 -26.44 -11.18
N VAL A 267 2.51 -25.64 -11.69
CA VAL A 267 1.69 -24.70 -10.91
C VAL A 267 0.22 -25.01 -11.12
N PRO A 268 -0.55 -25.29 -10.06
CA PRO A 268 -1.98 -25.53 -10.18
C PRO A 268 -2.71 -24.25 -10.59
N VAL A 269 -3.77 -24.44 -11.39
CA VAL A 269 -4.64 -23.38 -11.88
C VAL A 269 -6.07 -23.71 -11.53
N GLU A 270 -6.74 -22.77 -10.84
CA GLU A 270 -8.15 -22.89 -10.51
C GLU A 270 -8.96 -21.80 -11.19
N LEU A 271 -10.11 -22.18 -11.74
CA LEU A 271 -11.10 -21.24 -12.27
C LEU A 271 -11.99 -20.78 -11.12
N ILE A 272 -12.12 -19.47 -10.97
CA ILE A 272 -12.93 -18.88 -9.92
C ILE A 272 -14.17 -18.25 -10.55
N ASP A 273 -15.34 -18.68 -10.05
CA ASP A 273 -16.67 -18.13 -10.31
C ASP A 273 -17.23 -17.73 -8.94
N VAL A 274 -16.81 -16.55 -8.46
CA VAL A 274 -17.16 -15.99 -7.12
C VAL A 274 -18.12 -14.83 -7.23
#